data_AF-A0A645B2U9-F1
#
_entry.id   AF-A0A645B2U9-F1
#
_cell.length_a   1.000
_cell.length_b   1.000
_cell.length_c   1.000
_cell.angle_alpha   90.00
_cell.angle_beta   90.00
_cell.angle_gamma   90.00
#
_symmetry.space_group_name_H-M   'P 1'
#
loop_
_entity.id
_entity.type
_entity.pdbx_description
1 polymer ?
#
loop_
_entity_poly.entity_id
_entity_poly.type
_entity_poly.pdbx_seq_one_letter_code
_entity_poly.pdbx_strand_id
1 'polypeptide(L)' 'MTLEKNGSLMSTGVGSACLGHPLRAAYWLACEMIQRGHGLAAGEVILSGALGPMVPIQAGDRVEARIQGLGSVHFSMA' A
#
# COMPACT_ATOMS: atom_id res chain seq x y z
N MET A 1 8.32 -1.63 -6.26
CA MET A 1 6.96 -1.29 -6.72
C MET A 1 7.08 -0.17 -7.73
N THR A 2 6.36 -0.26 -8.83
CA THR A 2 6.14 0.84 -9.78
C THR A 2 4.65 1.12 -9.87
N LEU A 3 4.29 2.40 -9.97
CA LEU A 3 2.93 2.86 -10.22
C LEU A 3 2.92 3.64 -11.53
N GLU A 4 2.16 3.17 -12.50
CA GLU A 4 1.97 3.80 -13.79
C GLU A 4 0.55 4.39 -13.88
N LYS A 5 0.45 5.56 -14.52
CA LYS A 5 -0.80 6.21 -14.87
C LYS A 5 -0.80 6.52 -16.34
N ASN A 6 -1.80 6.02 -17.08
CA ASN A 6 -1.91 6.18 -18.52
C ASN A 6 -0.62 5.77 -19.26
N GLY A 7 0.04 4.69 -18.80
CA GLY A 7 1.29 4.17 -19.35
C GLY A 7 2.56 4.96 -18.96
N SER A 8 2.44 6.02 -18.17
CA SER A 8 3.58 6.80 -17.68
C SER A 8 3.91 6.43 -16.23
N LEU A 9 5.20 6.20 -15.93
CA LEU A 9 5.65 5.94 -14.56
C LEU A 9 5.48 7.19 -13.70
N MET A 10 4.66 7.09 -12.65
CA MET A 10 4.34 8.23 -11.77
C MET A 10 4.96 8.11 -10.38
N SER A 11 5.17 6.89 -9.89
CA SER A 11 5.72 6.65 -8.55
C SER A 11 6.47 5.33 -8.50
N THR A 12 7.50 5.29 -7.67
CA THR A 12 8.24 4.07 -7.34
C THR A 12 8.35 3.93 -5.84
N GLY A 13 8.50 2.71 -5.37
CA GLY A 13 8.46 2.43 -3.95
C GLY A 13 9.02 1.07 -3.55
N VAL A 14 9.31 0.91 -2.28
CA VAL A 14 9.89 -0.29 -1.67
C VAL A 14 9.20 -0.60 -0.35
N GLY A 15 9.13 -1.88 0.02
CA GLY A 15 8.50 -2.32 1.27
C GLY A 15 9.08 -1.65 2.52
N SER A 16 10.37 -1.35 2.52
CA SER A 16 11.03 -0.67 3.64
C SER A 16 10.55 0.76 3.88
N ALA A 17 9.80 1.37 2.95
CA ALA A 17 9.14 2.65 3.20
C ALA A 17 8.07 2.55 4.31
N CYS A 18 7.52 1.34 4.56
CA CYS A 18 6.61 1.08 5.66
C CYS A 18 7.38 0.88 6.98
N LEU A 19 7.78 1.98 7.63
CA LEU A 19 8.48 1.97 8.93
C LEU A 19 9.75 1.06 8.95
N GLY A 20 10.49 1.00 7.83
CA GLY A 20 11.67 0.16 7.67
C GLY A 20 11.39 -1.28 7.24
N HIS A 21 10.20 -1.82 7.52
CA HIS A 21 9.75 -3.14 7.06
C HIS A 21 8.22 -3.30 7.22
N PRO A 22 7.46 -3.83 6.24
CA PRO A 22 6.00 -3.93 6.33
C PRO A 22 5.48 -4.68 7.57
N LEU A 23 6.15 -5.78 7.94
CA LEU A 23 5.81 -6.53 9.16
C LEU A 23 6.07 -5.75 10.45
N ARG A 24 7.03 -4.80 10.46
CA ARG A 24 7.24 -3.93 11.62
C ARG A 24 6.08 -2.95 11.78
N ALA A 25 5.53 -2.44 10.67
CA ALA A 25 4.35 -1.59 10.70
C ALA A 25 3.11 -2.35 11.21
N ALA A 26 2.91 -3.59 10.76
CA ALA A 26 1.84 -4.45 11.26
C ALA A 26 1.99 -4.75 12.77
N TYR A 27 3.21 -5.07 13.22
CA TYR A 27 3.50 -5.28 14.64
C TYR A 27 3.21 -4.03 15.48
N TRP A 28 3.68 -2.86 15.03
CA TRP A 28 3.40 -1.59 15.70
C TRP A 28 1.90 -1.34 15.85
N LEU A 29 1.12 -1.56 14.76
CA LEU A 29 -0.34 -1.39 14.81
C LEU A 29 -0.97 -2.35 15.83
N ALA A 30 -0.56 -3.61 15.86
CA ALA A 30 -1.08 -4.59 16.81
C ALA A 30 -0.83 -4.16 18.27
N CYS A 31 0.37 -3.66 18.58
CA CYS A 31 0.69 -3.13 19.92
C CYS A 31 -0.16 -1.90 20.26
N GLU A 32 -0.29 -0.95 19.33
CA GLU A 32 -1.07 0.29 19.51
C GLU A 32 -2.55 -0.01 19.75
N MET A 33 -3.11 -0.95 18.98
CA MET A 33 -4.49 -1.41 19.10
C MET A 33 -4.77 -1.99 20.50
N ILE A 34 -3.87 -2.85 21.01
CA ILE A 34 -3.98 -3.41 22.37
C ILE A 34 -3.97 -2.31 23.43
N GLN A 35 -3.10 -1.30 23.31
CA GLN A 35 -3.07 -0.16 24.24
C GLN A 35 -4.38 0.63 24.26
N ARG A 36 -5.12 0.63 23.14
CA ARG A 36 -6.43 1.25 22.99
C ARG A 36 -7.60 0.36 23.43
N GLY A 37 -7.33 -0.83 23.97
CA GLY A 37 -8.35 -1.76 24.47
C GLY A 37 -9.01 -2.63 23.40
N HIS A 38 -8.49 -2.64 22.18
CA HIS A 38 -9.04 -3.42 21.07
C HIS A 38 -7.94 -4.24 20.41
N GLY A 39 -7.99 -5.57 20.47
CA GLY A 39 -7.05 -6.42 19.73
C GLY A 39 -7.39 -6.49 18.24
N LEU A 40 -6.42 -6.89 17.43
CA LEU A 40 -6.69 -7.34 16.06
C LEU A 40 -7.34 -8.72 16.08
N ALA A 41 -8.31 -8.95 15.20
CA ALA A 41 -9.03 -10.21 15.09
C ALA A 41 -8.50 -11.07 13.93
N ALA A 42 -8.66 -12.39 14.07
CA ALA A 42 -8.33 -13.33 13.00
C ALA A 42 -9.20 -13.04 11.76
N GLY A 43 -8.56 -12.96 10.59
CA GLY A 43 -9.22 -12.67 9.31
C GLY A 43 -9.25 -11.20 8.92
N GLU A 44 -8.81 -10.28 9.78
CA GLU A 44 -8.68 -8.87 9.41
C GLU A 44 -7.55 -8.63 8.40
N VAL A 45 -7.78 -7.66 7.51
CA VAL A 45 -6.79 -7.23 6.50
C VAL A 45 -6.10 -5.96 6.98
N ILE A 46 -4.77 -6.00 7.07
CA ILE A 46 -3.95 -4.85 7.48
C ILE A 46 -3.28 -4.23 6.26
N LEU A 47 -3.47 -2.93 6.07
CA LEU A 47 -2.70 -2.14 5.12
C LEU A 47 -1.48 -1.54 5.84
N SER A 48 -0.32 -2.16 5.66
CA SER A 48 0.91 -1.83 6.41
C SER A 48 1.52 -0.44 6.13
N GLY A 49 0.95 0.32 5.19
CA GLY A 49 1.39 1.65 4.80
C GLY A 49 1.72 1.78 3.32
N ALA A 50 1.92 3.02 2.88
CA ALA A 50 2.29 3.33 1.49
C ALA A 50 3.73 2.87 1.19
N LEU A 51 3.93 2.31 0.00
CA LEU A 51 5.25 1.88 -0.48
C LEU A 51 6.05 3.02 -1.14
N GLY A 52 5.38 4.08 -1.57
CA GLY A 52 5.96 5.22 -2.28
C GLY A 52 5.03 6.44 -2.26
N PRO A 53 5.43 7.56 -2.91
CA PRO A 53 4.64 8.78 -2.95
C PRO A 53 3.24 8.61 -3.55
N MET A 54 2.28 9.35 -3.01
CA MET A 54 0.89 9.38 -3.50
C MET A 54 0.80 10.07 -4.86
N VAL A 55 -0.08 9.58 -5.73
CA VAL A 55 -0.28 10.12 -7.07
C VAL A 55 -1.73 10.58 -7.22
N PRO A 56 -1.99 11.82 -7.66
CA PRO A 56 -3.35 12.31 -7.89
C PRO A 56 -3.98 11.61 -9.10
N ILE A 57 -5.23 11.17 -8.91
CA ILE A 57 -6.05 10.47 -9.90
C ILE A 57 -7.25 11.32 -10.26
N GLN A 58 -7.61 11.34 -11.54
CA GLN A 58 -8.80 12.01 -12.08
C GLN A 58 -9.65 11.04 -12.91
N ALA A 59 -10.90 11.42 -13.19
CA ALA A 59 -11.77 10.66 -14.09
C ALA A 59 -11.09 10.44 -15.46
N GLY A 60 -11.26 9.24 -16.01
CA GLY A 60 -10.60 8.79 -17.24
C GLY A 60 -9.18 8.23 -17.05
N ASP A 61 -8.56 8.34 -15.88
CA ASP A 61 -7.23 7.76 -15.64
C ASP A 61 -7.28 6.23 -15.53
N ARG A 62 -6.32 5.56 -16.17
CA ARG A 62 -5.99 4.16 -15.94
C ARG A 62 -4.72 4.06 -15.10
N VAL A 63 -4.79 3.31 -14.00
CA VAL A 63 -3.69 3.16 -13.05
C VAL A 63 -3.31 1.70 -12.91
N GLU A 64 -2.01 1.40 -12.92
CA GLU A 64 -1.48 0.07 -12.63
C GLU A 64 -0.32 0.15 -11.62
N ALA A 65 -0.40 -0.63 -10.55
CA ALA A 65 0.71 -0.86 -9.64
C ALA A 65 1.30 -2.25 -9.88
N ARG A 66 2.63 -2.34 -10.01
CA ARG A 66 3.36 -3.62 -10.11
C ARG A 66 4.27 -3.78 -8.90
N ILE A 67 4.19 -4.93 -8.24
CA ILE A 67 5.06 -5.29 -7.12
C ILE A 67 5.85 -6.54 -7.51
N GLN A 68 7.17 -6.42 -7.53
CA GLN A 68 8.07 -7.52 -7.90
C GLN A 68 7.81 -8.74 -6.98
N GLY A 69 7.60 -9.90 -7.60
CA GLY A 69 7.30 -11.15 -6.89
C GLY A 69 5.86 -11.32 -6.43
N LEU A 70 5.01 -10.28 -6.47
CA LEU A 70 3.60 -10.34 -6.05
C LEU A 70 2.60 -10.07 -7.18
N GLY A 71 3.04 -9.59 -8.34
CA GLY A 71 2.19 -9.36 -9.51
C GLY A 71 1.77 -7.90 -9.66
N SER A 72 0.58 -7.67 -10.22
CA SER A 72 0.04 -6.31 -10.44
C SER A 72 -1.43 -6.18 -10.07
N VAL A 73 -1.83 -4.95 -9.78
CA VAL A 73 -3.22 -4.53 -9.55
C VAL A 73 -3.48 -3.27 -10.36
N HIS A 74 -4.66 -3.16 -10.96
CA HIS A 74 -5.01 -2.02 -11.79
C HIS A 74 -6.49 -1.65 -11.64
N PHE A 75 -6.81 -0.40 -11.95
CA PHE A 75 -8.18 0.08 -12.07
C PHE A 75 -8.26 1.20 -13.11
N SER A 76 -9.48 1.48 -13.58
CA SER A 76 -9.81 2.65 -14.39
C SER A 76 -10.80 3.51 -13.63
N MET A 77 -10.56 4.81 -13.57
CA MET A 77 -11.48 5.76 -12.96
C MET A 77 -12.50 6.19 -14.01
N ALA A 78 -13.78 5.92 -13.74
CA ALA A 78 -14.89 6.32 -14.62
C ALA A 78 -15.09 7.84 -14.63
#